data_AF-K9UFI3-F1
#
_entry.id   AF-K9UFI3-F1
#
_cell.length_a   1.000
_cell.length_b   1.000
_cell.length_c   1.000
_cell.angle_alpha   90.00
_cell.angle_beta   90.00
_cell.angle_gamma   90.00
#
_symmetry.space_group_name_H-M   'P 1'
#
loop_
_entity.id
_entity.type
_entity.pdbx_description
1 polymer ?
#
loop_
_entity_poly.entity_id
_entity_poly.type
_entity_poly.pdbx_seq_one_letter_code
_entity_poly.pdbx_strand_id
1 'polypeptide(L)'
;MKFFNISLIALGSVSVLFLGACSSGDKATTTETTTTSSTPATAATTEPQVVKEGEKHDESSNHKHSGDKDGHSGQVVQLGKYHIELKPDLDKDSIHLDTKLHGEQDKEITDAKLLAQVQLPDGSNKTLPVLYNAEEKQYTAKLPASATKGDYKVVLQVDVKGEKFNSRFSFKQ
;
A
#
# COMPACT_ATOMS: atom_id res chain seq x y z
N MET A 1 35.87 -16.66 -47.10
CA MET A 1 36.84 -15.84 -46.34
C MET A 1 36.64 -14.38 -46.69
N LYS A 2 36.36 -13.51 -45.70
CA LYS A 2 36.88 -12.14 -45.57
C LYS A 2 36.19 -11.47 -44.38
N PHE A 3 36.94 -11.40 -43.29
CA PHE A 3 36.66 -10.61 -42.09
C PHE A 3 37.30 -9.21 -42.25
N PHE A 4 37.12 -8.38 -41.21
CA PHE A 4 37.61 -7.00 -41.00
C PHE A 4 36.63 -5.92 -41.49
N ASN A 5 36.15 -5.02 -40.63
CA ASN A 5 36.95 -4.08 -39.86
C ASN A 5 36.45 -3.87 -38.42
N ILE A 6 37.33 -4.06 -37.45
CA ILE A 6 37.20 -3.61 -36.06
C ILE A 6 37.65 -2.15 -36.03
N SER A 7 36.76 -1.22 -35.66
CA SER A 7 37.14 0.14 -35.33
C SER A 7 37.36 0.22 -33.83
N LEU A 8 38.62 0.19 -33.42
CA LEU A 8 39.07 0.40 -32.05
C LEU A 8 39.40 1.89 -31.90
N ILE A 9 38.55 2.66 -31.25
CA ILE A 9 38.88 4.02 -30.81
C ILE A 9 39.18 3.95 -29.32
N ALA A 10 40.43 4.30 -29.02
CA ALA A 10 41.01 4.28 -27.69
C ALA A 10 41.09 5.71 -27.13
N LEU A 11 41.03 5.78 -25.79
CA LEU A 11 41.56 6.80 -24.89
C LEU A 11 40.94 8.21 -24.87
N GLY A 12 40.33 8.51 -23.72
CA GLY A 12 40.08 9.86 -23.23
C GLY A 12 39.87 9.86 -21.72
N SER A 13 40.96 9.74 -20.96
CA SER A 13 41.03 10.03 -19.53
C SER A 13 40.96 11.54 -19.29
N VAL A 14 40.12 12.02 -18.37
CA VAL A 14 40.48 12.94 -17.26
C VAL A 14 39.32 12.90 -16.26
N SER A 15 39.63 12.45 -15.04
CA SER A 15 38.78 12.56 -13.86
C SER A 15 38.66 14.02 -13.44
N VAL A 16 37.45 14.48 -13.10
CA VAL A 16 37.27 15.68 -12.28
C VAL A 16 36.53 15.29 -11.01
N LEU A 17 37.28 15.16 -9.93
CA LEU A 17 36.77 15.08 -8.56
C LEU A 17 36.38 16.50 -8.13
N PHE A 18 35.08 16.75 -7.96
CA PHE A 18 34.62 17.90 -7.19
C PHE A 18 34.22 17.43 -5.79
N LEU A 19 35.15 17.59 -4.84
CA LEU A 19 34.87 17.55 -3.41
C LEU A 19 34.24 18.89 -3.00
N GLY A 20 32.91 18.93 -2.95
CA GLY A 20 32.16 20.00 -2.31
C GLY A 20 32.00 19.70 -0.82
N ALA A 21 32.99 20.06 -0.01
CA ALA A 21 32.85 20.16 1.44
C ALA A 21 32.38 21.58 1.78
N CYS A 22 31.16 21.73 2.31
CA CYS A 22 30.81 22.86 3.16
C CYS A 22 30.11 22.32 4.41
N SER A 23 30.88 22.34 5.49
CA SER A 23 30.46 22.17 6.87
C SER A 23 30.20 23.56 7.47
N SER A 24 29.39 23.61 8.54
CA SER A 24 28.81 24.76 9.26
C SER A 24 27.48 25.22 8.64
N GLY A 25 26.34 25.24 9.32
CA GLY A 25 26.06 25.27 10.75
C GLY A 25 24.96 26.31 10.99
N ASP A 26 23.86 25.85 11.58
CA ASP A 26 22.83 26.61 12.31
C ASP A 26 21.64 27.33 11.62
N LYS A 27 20.46 26.92 12.13
CA LYS A 27 19.23 27.66 12.46
C LYS A 27 18.19 27.97 11.37
N ALA A 28 17.12 27.15 11.44
CA ALA A 28 15.69 27.45 11.38
C ALA A 28 15.24 28.83 10.82
N THR A 29 14.34 28.79 9.84
CA THR A 29 13.24 29.75 9.72
C THR A 29 12.04 29.05 9.06
N THR A 30 11.00 28.87 9.86
CA THR A 30 9.63 28.57 9.47
C THR A 30 9.17 29.56 8.40
N THR A 31 8.69 29.07 7.26
CA THR A 31 7.89 29.86 6.33
C THR A 31 6.52 29.19 6.22
N GLU A 32 5.60 29.61 7.09
CA GLU A 32 4.18 29.39 6.89
C GLU A 32 3.72 30.31 5.74
N THR A 33 3.26 29.72 4.64
CA THR A 33 2.49 30.45 3.63
C THR A 33 1.02 30.16 3.89
N THR A 34 0.39 31.03 4.68
CA THR A 34 -1.06 31.09 4.84
C THR A 34 -1.65 31.82 3.64
N THR A 35 -2.24 31.06 2.71
CA THR A 35 -3.10 31.62 1.68
C THR A 35 -4.49 31.83 2.28
N THR A 36 -4.79 33.08 2.60
CA THR A 36 -6.14 33.59 2.84
C THR A 36 -6.93 33.56 1.53
N SER A 37 -8.09 32.91 1.54
CA SER A 37 -9.17 33.16 0.58
C SER A 37 -10.48 33.34 1.33
N SER A 38 -11.28 34.26 0.80
CA SER A 38 -12.27 35.08 1.48
C SER A 38 -13.72 34.66 1.18
N THR A 39 -14.57 34.63 2.23
CA THR A 39 -15.99 35.12 2.28
C THR A 39 -17.08 34.24 1.61
N PRO A 40 -18.39 34.30 2.00
CA PRO A 40 -19.06 34.84 3.21
C PRO A 40 -19.91 33.82 4.01
N ALA A 41 -20.31 34.25 5.20
CA ALA A 41 -21.41 33.70 6.00
C ALA A 41 -22.79 34.02 5.42
N THR A 42 -23.73 33.07 5.54
CA THR A 42 -25.18 33.34 5.54
C THR A 42 -25.84 32.52 6.65
N ALA A 43 -26.73 33.19 7.37
CA ALA A 43 -27.29 32.83 8.67
C ALA A 43 -28.41 31.78 8.63
N ALA A 44 -28.68 31.24 9.83
CA ALA A 44 -29.67 30.24 10.20
C ALA A 44 -31.15 30.62 9.93
N THR A 45 -32.01 29.60 9.82
CA THR A 45 -33.44 29.58 10.19
C THR A 45 -33.91 28.11 10.10
N THR A 46 -34.07 27.40 11.22
CA THR A 46 -35.34 27.10 11.93
C THR A 46 -36.07 25.85 11.39
N GLU A 47 -36.17 24.86 12.28
CA GLU A 47 -37.02 23.65 12.23
C GLU A 47 -38.49 23.98 11.92
N PRO A 48 -39.26 23.06 11.31
CA PRO A 48 -40.09 22.21 12.15
C PRO A 48 -40.28 20.76 11.65
N GLN A 49 -40.54 19.88 12.63
CA GLN A 49 -41.02 18.51 12.47
C GLN A 49 -42.29 18.42 11.62
N VAL A 50 -42.36 17.41 10.73
CA VAL A 50 -43.63 16.78 10.33
C VAL A 50 -43.40 15.29 10.07
N VAL A 51 -44.13 14.49 10.85
CA VAL A 51 -44.36 13.06 10.72
C VAL A 51 -45.10 12.77 9.41
N LYS A 52 -44.67 11.77 8.63
CA LYS A 52 -45.63 10.91 7.91
C LYS A 52 -45.02 9.59 7.44
N GLU A 53 -45.75 8.58 7.84
CA GLU A 53 -45.66 7.16 7.64
C GLU A 53 -46.04 6.76 6.21
N GLY A 54 -45.31 5.78 5.67
CA GLY A 54 -45.85 4.80 4.72
C GLY A 54 -45.58 5.06 3.24
N GLU A 55 -44.50 4.47 2.71
CA GLU A 55 -44.51 3.87 1.37
C GLU A 55 -43.41 2.79 1.27
N LYS A 56 -43.85 1.55 1.02
CA LYS A 56 -43.01 0.37 0.82
C LYS A 56 -42.20 0.53 -0.47
N HIS A 57 -40.88 0.46 -0.38
CA HIS A 57 -40.06 -0.03 -1.47
C HIS A 57 -39.45 -1.36 -1.03
N ASP A 58 -39.98 -2.43 -1.59
CA ASP A 58 -39.47 -3.78 -1.55
C ASP A 58 -38.32 -3.83 -2.56
N GLU A 59 -37.08 -3.81 -2.10
CA GLU A 59 -35.93 -4.14 -2.95
C GLU A 59 -35.04 -5.09 -2.16
N SER A 60 -35.11 -6.34 -2.58
CA SER A 60 -34.26 -7.43 -2.14
C SER A 60 -32.81 -7.13 -2.48
N SER A 61 -32.01 -6.76 -1.49
CA SER A 61 -30.56 -6.98 -1.54
C SER A 61 -30.12 -7.55 -0.21
N ASN A 62 -30.26 -8.87 -0.11
CA ASN A 62 -29.76 -9.69 0.98
C ASN A 62 -28.22 -9.76 0.89
N HIS A 63 -27.53 -8.63 1.08
CA HIS A 63 -26.12 -8.64 1.43
C HIS A 63 -26.03 -8.94 2.93
N LYS A 64 -26.13 -10.23 3.26
CA LYS A 64 -25.63 -10.73 4.54
C LYS A 64 -24.12 -10.51 4.57
N HIS A 65 -23.70 -9.32 4.99
CA HIS A 65 -22.44 -9.19 5.70
C HIS A 65 -22.64 -9.90 7.04
N SER A 66 -22.30 -11.19 7.11
CA SER A 66 -21.98 -11.78 8.41
C SER A 66 -20.69 -11.10 8.87
N GLY A 67 -20.85 -9.93 9.50
CA GLY A 67 -19.77 -9.26 10.18
C GLY A 67 -19.37 -10.13 11.35
N ASP A 68 -18.31 -10.91 11.16
CA ASP A 68 -17.52 -11.41 12.26
C ASP A 68 -17.07 -10.20 13.06
N LYS A 69 -17.67 -10.10 14.24
CA LYS A 69 -17.35 -9.13 15.28
C LYS A 69 -16.10 -9.65 15.96
N ASP A 70 -14.95 -9.46 15.33
CA ASP A 70 -13.66 -9.30 16.01
C ASP A 70 -12.66 -8.69 15.02
N GLY A 71 -12.06 -7.59 15.46
CA GLY A 71 -11.51 -6.54 14.61
C GLY A 71 -10.28 -6.97 13.83
N HIS A 72 -10.35 -6.81 12.51
CA HIS A 72 -9.46 -5.99 11.68
C HIS A 72 -9.95 -6.15 10.24
N SER A 73 -10.73 -5.18 9.75
CA SER A 73 -11.04 -5.09 8.31
C SER A 73 -9.72 -4.93 7.55
N GLY A 74 -9.52 -5.73 6.49
CA GLY A 74 -8.34 -5.63 5.65
C GLY A 74 -8.18 -4.22 5.08
N GLN A 75 -6.94 -3.81 4.82
CA GLN A 75 -6.65 -2.57 4.12
C GLN A 75 -6.71 -2.82 2.63
N VAL A 76 -7.48 -1.99 1.93
CA VAL A 76 -7.69 -2.09 0.49
C VAL A 76 -6.95 -0.97 -0.23
N VAL A 77 -6.25 -1.33 -1.30
CA VAL A 77 -5.66 -0.38 -2.25
C VAL A 77 -6.08 -0.76 -3.67
N GLN A 78 -6.53 0.23 -4.44
CA GLN A 78 -6.87 0.08 -5.85
C GLN A 78 -5.83 0.78 -6.74
N LEU A 79 -5.30 0.08 -7.73
CA LEU A 79 -4.35 0.61 -8.72
C LEU A 79 -4.81 0.23 -10.13
N GLY A 80 -5.42 1.19 -10.83
CA GLY A 80 -6.00 0.93 -12.15
C GLY A 80 -7.03 -0.19 -12.07
N LYS A 81 -6.77 -1.29 -12.79
CA LYS A 81 -7.62 -2.48 -12.80
C LYS A 81 -7.40 -3.43 -11.63
N TYR A 82 -6.39 -3.21 -10.79
CA TYR A 82 -6.05 -4.11 -9.70
C TYR A 82 -6.63 -3.64 -8.38
N HIS A 83 -7.12 -4.60 -7.60
CA HIS A 83 -7.63 -4.44 -6.26
C HIS A 83 -6.86 -5.37 -5.33
N ILE A 84 -6.21 -4.82 -4.31
CA ILE A 84 -5.43 -5.58 -3.34
C ILE A 84 -5.95 -5.29 -1.95
N GLU A 85 -6.26 -6.35 -1.22
CA GLU A 85 -6.58 -6.31 0.20
C GLU A 85 -5.44 -6.98 0.98
N LEU A 86 -4.89 -6.29 1.99
CA LEU A 86 -3.97 -6.86 2.96
C LEU A 86 -4.65 -6.94 4.33
N LYS A 87 -4.74 -8.13 4.90
CA LYS A 87 -5.22 -8.38 6.25
C LYS A 87 -4.08 -8.94 7.11
N PRO A 88 -3.45 -8.11 7.95
CA PRO A 88 -2.50 -8.61 8.93
C PRO A 88 -3.27 -9.32 10.06
N ASP A 89 -2.80 -10.50 10.45
CA ASP A 89 -3.36 -11.26 11.59
C ASP A 89 -2.24 -11.71 12.53
N LEU A 90 -2.43 -11.54 13.83
CA LEU A 90 -1.43 -11.89 14.84
C LEU A 90 -1.69 -13.31 15.34
N ASP A 91 -0.73 -14.20 15.08
CA ASP A 91 -0.65 -15.52 15.71
C ASP A 91 0.45 -15.50 16.80
N LYS A 92 0.51 -16.55 17.62
CA LYS A 92 1.35 -16.67 18.81
C LYS A 92 2.81 -16.25 18.59
N ASP A 93 3.40 -16.66 17.47
CA ASP A 93 4.83 -16.46 17.16
C ASP A 93 5.07 -15.74 15.83
N SER A 94 4.01 -15.30 15.14
CA SER A 94 4.13 -14.67 13.82
C SER A 94 2.98 -13.72 13.50
N ILE A 95 3.24 -12.78 12.60
CA ILE A 95 2.18 -11.99 11.96
C ILE A 95 1.96 -12.59 10.57
N HIS A 96 0.75 -13.08 10.32
CA HIS A 96 0.28 -13.49 9.01
C HIS A 96 0.01 -12.24 8.18
N LEU A 97 0.50 -12.24 6.94
CA LEU A 97 0.24 -11.21 5.94
C LEU A 97 -0.64 -11.84 4.86
N ASP A 98 -1.94 -11.84 5.10
CA ASP A 98 -2.92 -12.44 4.20
C ASP A 98 -3.32 -11.41 3.15
N THR A 99 -3.19 -11.77 1.88
CA THR A 99 -3.38 -10.84 0.76
C THR A 99 -4.32 -11.44 -0.28
N LYS A 100 -5.35 -10.68 -0.66
CA LYS A 100 -6.18 -10.97 -1.83
C LYS A 100 -5.83 -10.03 -2.97
N LEU A 101 -5.80 -10.57 -4.19
CA LEU A 101 -5.51 -9.82 -5.40
C LEU A 101 -6.59 -10.12 -6.45
N HIS A 102 -7.27 -9.07 -6.89
CA HIS A 102 -8.25 -9.13 -7.95
C HIS A 102 -7.84 -8.19 -9.09
N GLY A 103 -8.25 -8.54 -10.30
CA GLY A 103 -8.09 -7.74 -11.51
C GLY A 103 -9.40 -7.10 -11.94
N GLU A 104 -9.52 -6.91 -13.25
CA GLU A 104 -10.72 -6.36 -13.88
C GLU A 104 -11.97 -7.19 -13.55
N GLN A 105 -13.10 -6.50 -13.34
CA GLN A 105 -14.37 -7.11 -12.94
C GLN A 105 -14.27 -7.96 -11.66
N ASP A 106 -13.36 -7.59 -10.75
CA ASP A 106 -13.11 -8.29 -9.47
C ASP A 106 -12.70 -9.76 -9.66
N LYS A 107 -12.09 -10.09 -10.80
CA LYS A 107 -11.61 -11.45 -11.07
C LYS A 107 -10.40 -11.76 -10.21
N GLU A 108 -10.48 -12.84 -9.41
CA GLU A 108 -9.36 -13.33 -8.62
C GLU A 108 -8.13 -13.67 -9.50
N ILE A 109 -6.95 -13.25 -9.04
CA ILE A 109 -5.67 -13.53 -9.67
C ILE A 109 -4.87 -14.42 -8.73
N THR A 110 -4.61 -15.66 -9.13
CA THR A 110 -3.97 -16.69 -8.29
C THR A 110 -2.56 -17.07 -8.75
N ASP A 111 -2.12 -16.50 -9.88
CA ASP A 111 -0.85 -16.81 -10.55
C ASP A 111 0.16 -15.65 -10.55
N ALA A 112 -0.03 -14.65 -9.66
CA ALA A 112 0.89 -13.52 -9.53
C ALA A 112 2.12 -13.86 -8.68
N LYS A 113 3.22 -13.13 -8.89
CA LYS A 113 4.40 -13.20 -8.02
C LYS A 113 4.39 -12.02 -7.07
N LEU A 114 4.34 -12.29 -5.77
CA LEU A 114 4.31 -11.26 -4.74
C LEU A 114 5.55 -11.35 -3.84
N LEU A 115 6.14 -10.18 -3.57
CA LEU A 115 7.19 -9.99 -2.57
C LEU A 115 6.79 -8.87 -1.61
N ALA A 116 6.76 -9.17 -0.32
CA ALA A 116 6.54 -8.17 0.72
C ALA A 116 7.88 -7.69 1.28
N GLN A 117 8.13 -6.38 1.19
CA GLN A 117 9.17 -5.72 1.97
C GLN A 117 8.52 -5.08 3.19
N VAL A 118 8.82 -5.61 4.36
CA VAL A 118 8.25 -5.17 5.62
C VAL A 118 9.29 -4.41 6.42
N GLN A 119 9.02 -3.14 6.71
CA GLN A 119 9.74 -2.40 7.73
C GLN A 119 9.09 -2.66 9.09
N LEU A 120 9.89 -3.14 10.04
CA LEU A 120 9.49 -3.43 11.40
C LEU A 120 9.45 -2.14 12.24
N PRO A 121 8.83 -2.16 13.44
CA PRO A 121 8.78 -1.01 14.33
C PRO A 121 10.16 -0.46 14.73
N ASP A 122 11.19 -1.31 14.74
CA ASP A 122 12.59 -0.92 15.00
C ASP A 122 13.29 -0.28 13.78
N GLY A 123 12.58 -0.15 12.65
CA GLY A 123 13.08 0.38 11.39
C GLY A 123 13.83 -0.62 10.52
N SER A 124 14.08 -1.85 11.02
CA SER A 124 14.71 -2.91 10.24
C SER A 124 13.80 -3.43 9.14
N ASN A 125 14.37 -3.98 8.07
CA ASN A 125 13.61 -4.49 6.93
C ASN A 125 13.69 -6.02 6.83
N LYS A 126 12.57 -6.65 6.49
CA LYS A 126 12.46 -8.06 6.09
C LYS A 126 11.87 -8.16 4.70
N THR A 127 12.37 -9.08 3.90
CA THR A 127 11.78 -9.42 2.60
C THR A 127 11.21 -10.83 2.68
N LEU A 128 9.94 -10.99 2.32
CA LEU A 128 9.21 -12.24 2.40
C LEU A 128 8.58 -12.54 1.04
N PRO A 129 8.73 -13.77 0.49
CA PRO A 129 7.86 -14.22 -0.58
C PRO A 129 6.44 -14.36 -0.04
N VAL A 130 5.45 -13.90 -0.80
CA VAL A 130 4.03 -14.09 -0.49
C VAL A 130 3.47 -15.08 -1.50
N LEU A 131 3.11 -16.27 -1.05
CA LEU A 131 2.78 -17.40 -1.90
C LEU A 131 1.27 -17.64 -1.91
N TYR A 132 0.71 -17.97 -3.07
CA TYR A 132 -0.70 -18.31 -3.15
C TYR A 132 -0.98 -19.64 -2.44
N ASN A 133 -1.88 -19.62 -1.45
CA ASN A 133 -2.41 -20.79 -0.78
C ASN A 133 -3.76 -21.14 -1.43
N ALA A 134 -3.82 -22.27 -2.13
CA ALA A 134 -5.02 -22.72 -2.83
C ALA A 134 -6.15 -23.18 -1.90
N GLU A 135 -5.82 -23.63 -0.69
CA GLU A 135 -6.81 -24.05 0.31
C GLU A 135 -7.50 -22.83 0.94
N GLU A 136 -6.72 -21.81 1.28
CA GLU A 136 -7.22 -20.57 1.88
C GLU A 136 -7.72 -19.54 0.85
N LYS A 137 -7.42 -19.74 -0.44
CA LYS A 137 -7.76 -18.83 -1.56
C LYS A 137 -7.24 -17.40 -1.34
N GLN A 138 -5.98 -17.31 -0.93
CA GLN A 138 -5.30 -16.04 -0.70
C GLN A 138 -3.78 -16.23 -0.77
N TYR A 139 -3.05 -15.15 -0.97
CA TYR A 139 -1.60 -15.15 -0.82
C TYR A 139 -1.24 -14.98 0.65
N THR A 140 -0.29 -15.78 1.13
CA THR A 140 0.13 -15.76 2.53
C THR A 140 1.64 -15.58 2.65
N ALA A 141 2.05 -14.83 3.66
CA ALA A 141 3.41 -14.81 4.16
C ALA A 141 3.39 -14.75 5.68
N LYS A 142 4.39 -15.36 6.32
CA LYS A 142 4.57 -15.31 7.76
C LYS A 142 5.76 -14.42 8.09
N LEU A 143 5.51 -13.32 8.77
CA LEU A 143 6.55 -12.50 9.36
C LEU A 143 6.84 -13.05 10.77
N PRO A 144 8.05 -13.57 11.04
CA PRO A 144 8.41 -13.98 12.39
C PRO A 144 8.26 -12.78 13.34
N ALA A 145 7.45 -12.94 14.39
CA ALA A 145 7.12 -11.84 15.29
C ALA A 145 7.65 -12.16 16.69
N SER A 146 8.66 -11.41 17.14
CA SER A 146 9.01 -11.33 18.55
C SER A 146 8.15 -10.25 19.21
N ALA A 147 6.83 -10.45 19.29
CA ALA A 147 5.88 -9.61 20.03
C ALA A 147 6.17 -8.08 20.04
N THR A 148 6.58 -7.49 18.91
CA THR A 148 7.06 -6.11 18.89
C THR A 148 5.88 -5.19 18.59
N LYS A 149 5.44 -4.44 19.59
CA LYS A 149 4.39 -3.43 19.44
C LYS A 149 4.89 -2.27 18.58
N GLY A 150 4.03 -1.75 17.71
CA GLY A 150 4.34 -0.54 16.93
C GLY A 150 3.90 -0.58 15.48
N ASP A 151 4.44 0.36 14.70
CA ASP A 151 4.10 0.57 13.30
C ASP A 151 4.91 -0.33 12.37
N TYR A 152 4.20 -1.10 11.56
CA TYR A 152 4.74 -1.85 10.45
C TYR A 152 4.41 -1.14 9.14
N LYS A 153 5.37 -1.07 8.22
CA LYS A 153 5.13 -0.60 6.84
C LYS A 153 5.41 -1.73 5.87
N VAL A 154 4.52 -1.93 4.91
CA VAL A 154 4.64 -2.98 3.91
C VAL A 154 4.66 -2.35 2.53
N VAL A 155 5.66 -2.69 1.73
CA VAL A 155 5.64 -2.51 0.28
C VAL A 155 5.43 -3.88 -0.35
N LEU A 156 4.27 -4.09 -0.95
CA LEU A 156 3.97 -5.29 -1.70
C LEU A 156 4.32 -5.07 -3.16
N GLN A 157 5.34 -5.77 -3.65
CA GLN A 157 5.75 -5.78 -5.05
C GLN A 157 4.99 -6.89 -5.76
N VAL A 158 4.22 -6.54 -6.76
CA VAL A 158 3.33 -7.44 -7.47
C VAL A 158 3.77 -7.52 -8.93
N ASP A 159 3.88 -8.73 -9.44
CA ASP A 159 4.09 -9.03 -10.86
C ASP A 159 2.94 -9.94 -11.33
N VAL A 160 2.06 -9.37 -12.17
CA VAL A 160 0.98 -10.11 -12.83
C VAL A 160 1.36 -10.28 -14.30
N LYS A 161 1.87 -11.45 -14.66
CA LYS A 161 2.22 -11.78 -16.06
C LYS A 161 3.16 -10.76 -16.72
N GLY A 162 4.10 -10.20 -15.95
CA GLY A 162 5.07 -9.20 -16.38
C GLY A 162 4.66 -7.76 -16.12
N GLU A 163 3.39 -7.48 -15.79
CA GLU A 163 2.95 -6.16 -15.35
C GLU A 163 3.29 -5.97 -13.87
N LYS A 164 4.18 -5.01 -13.60
CA LYS A 164 4.75 -4.79 -12.27
C LYS A 164 4.21 -3.51 -11.64
N PHE A 165 3.83 -3.60 -10.38
CA PHE A 165 3.42 -2.44 -9.59
C PHE A 165 3.67 -2.68 -8.10
N ASN A 166 3.65 -1.59 -7.33
CA ASN A 166 3.88 -1.62 -5.89
C ASN A 166 2.66 -1.07 -5.16
N SER A 167 2.19 -1.81 -4.16
CA SER A 167 1.20 -1.33 -3.19
C SER A 167 1.87 -1.06 -1.85
N ARG A 168 1.35 -0.07 -1.12
CA ARG A 168 1.89 0.33 0.18
C ARG A 168 0.81 0.24 1.23
N PHE A 169 1.13 -0.43 2.33
CA PHE A 169 0.24 -0.60 3.48
C PHE A 169 0.98 -0.25 4.76
N SER A 170 0.23 0.00 5.82
CA SER A 170 0.80 0.15 7.17
C SER A 170 -0.18 -0.34 8.21
N PHE A 171 0.27 -1.10 9.18
CA PHE A 171 -0.57 -1.58 10.27
C PHE A 171 0.15 -1.46 11.60
N LYS A 172 -0.61 -1.45 12.69
CA LYS A 172 -0.09 -1.49 14.06
C LYS A 172 -0.37 -2.86 14.66
N GLN A 173 0.57 -3.36 15.46
CA GLN A 173 0.35 -4.49 16.37
C GLN A 173 0.64 -4.12 17.82
#